data_AF-A0A6G9CPT4-F1
#
_entry.id   AF-A0A6G9CPT4-F1
#
_cell.length_a   1.000
_cell.length_b   1.000
_cell.length_c   1.000
_cell.angle_alpha   90.00
_cell.angle_beta   90.00
_cell.angle_gamma   90.00
#
_symmetry.space_group_name_H-M   'P 1'
#
loop_
_entity.id
_entity.type
_entity.pdbx_description
1 polymer ?
#
loop_
_entity_poly.entity_id
_entity_poly.type
_entity_poly.pdbx_seq_one_letter_code
_entity_poly.pdbx_strand_id
1 'polypeptide(L)'
;MNRDNGTESSYIAGLLRGIDLTASPLRLFVTGTDASARPQVTRAVRKRIESGDRPVVTVVTHDAPADAIVVIADAQALTSDEIRALNELVQRDDLGVVIASDRIDPPLAPIYSNISSFGTVLHLNPLNRSDIRKIAAERRVPLDDRAVLTLEHLAGGSFGAVEAYFAAASAGRPEMATAVRTHILHQVTALHPIEREILEVSFAVPDIDAFELDLGQEKFSLTAAFDRALATGLFGSRSPLVASVVAESTSTGRIRSELIRIVESRANARTLDIDTARRLFDSGIRHRDLTAVLRDAVDASTPTVAADLFRRVNSIEPLGVADTLLYAQVSARSGDLDTACRLADSVIAEPDLDNARLAAAVRIRAASSAACGQLRAAADLYTWLGPGRTETESPFAAITFLGIGNVDDANAALAGHTGSPSSSTVGAATLANGLMQSVTGSAPSALNTMSRALSLPGGSGTSEFQPDSAPALVALALLHNGAHERARRCRRGRDRRRRRKQSHVGAASPSRRVDRDDPWARHCCRRSTGGGSPRPPP
;
A
#
# COMPACT_ATOMS: atom_id res chain seq x y z
N MET A 1 -28.80 -8.01 24.34
CA MET A 1 -29.03 -9.24 25.12
C MET A 1 -29.76 -10.24 24.23
N ASN A 2 -29.04 -11.19 23.62
CA ASN A 2 -29.64 -12.30 22.87
C ASN A 2 -29.28 -13.61 23.60
N ARG A 3 -30.28 -14.45 23.86
CA ARG A 3 -30.13 -15.73 24.56
C ARG A 3 -29.50 -16.75 23.62
N ASP A 4 -28.16 -16.80 23.58
CA ASP A 4 -27.46 -17.96 23.05
C ASP A 4 -27.37 -19.02 24.16
N ASN A 5 -28.01 -20.17 23.91
CA ASN A 5 -27.89 -21.36 24.74
C ASN A 5 -26.40 -21.68 24.96
N GLY A 6 -25.99 -21.68 26.22
CA GLY A 6 -24.60 -21.75 26.70
C GLY A 6 -23.85 -23.07 26.47
N THR A 7 -23.96 -23.66 25.28
CA THR A 7 -23.03 -24.68 24.77
C THR A 7 -21.74 -24.01 24.34
N GLU A 8 -20.68 -24.35 25.06
CA GLU A 8 -19.31 -23.95 24.72
C GLU A 8 -18.97 -24.46 23.32
N SER A 9 -18.51 -23.58 22.42
CA SER A 9 -18.08 -23.99 21.07
C SER A 9 -16.93 -24.99 21.21
N SER A 10 -16.97 -26.10 20.45
CA SER A 10 -15.93 -27.14 20.46
C SER A 10 -14.53 -26.60 20.15
N TYR A 11 -14.45 -25.52 19.37
CA TYR A 11 -13.23 -24.75 19.16
C TYR A 11 -12.65 -24.18 20.47
N ILE A 12 -13.50 -23.57 21.31
CA ILE A 12 -13.10 -23.03 22.62
C ILE A 12 -12.72 -24.18 23.57
N ALA A 13 -13.48 -25.26 23.55
CA ALA A 13 -13.14 -26.46 24.33
C ALA A 13 -11.81 -27.07 23.88
N GLY A 14 -11.48 -27.01 22.59
CA GLY A 14 -10.19 -27.40 22.03
C GLY A 14 -9.04 -26.51 22.49
N LEU A 15 -9.22 -25.18 22.47
CA LEU A 15 -8.24 -24.22 22.98
C LEU A 15 -7.94 -24.43 24.47
N LEU A 16 -8.97 -24.79 25.26
CA LEU A 16 -8.85 -25.00 26.69
C LEU A 16 -8.44 -26.43 27.08
N ARG A 17 -8.39 -27.39 26.15
CA ARG A 17 -8.11 -28.81 26.45
C ARG A 17 -6.71 -29.05 27.02
N GLY A 18 -5.76 -28.20 26.67
CA GLY A 18 -4.37 -28.26 27.16
C GLY A 18 -4.11 -27.46 28.42
N ILE A 19 -5.12 -26.80 28.99
CA ILE A 19 -4.96 -25.88 30.13
C ILE A 19 -5.53 -26.55 31.38
N ASP A 20 -4.68 -26.79 32.37
CA ASP A 20 -5.12 -27.29 33.67
C ASP A 20 -5.72 -26.14 34.50
N LEU A 21 -7.04 -25.98 34.41
CA LEU A 21 -7.80 -25.00 35.18
C LEU A 21 -7.91 -25.36 36.67
N THR A 22 -7.47 -26.56 37.07
CA THR A 22 -7.44 -27.02 38.47
C THR A 22 -6.08 -26.81 39.15
N ALA A 23 -5.10 -26.27 38.43
CA ALA A 23 -3.79 -25.95 38.96
C ALA A 23 -3.87 -25.04 40.20
N SER A 24 -2.96 -25.27 41.16
CA SER A 24 -2.79 -24.42 42.34
C SER A 24 -1.31 -24.05 42.49
N PRO A 25 -0.91 -22.79 42.23
CA PRO A 25 -1.74 -21.66 41.77
C PRO A 25 -2.05 -21.72 40.27
N LEU A 26 -3.29 -21.38 39.89
CA LEU A 26 -3.69 -21.22 38.48
C LEU A 26 -3.17 -19.86 37.99
N ARG A 27 -2.31 -19.83 36.96
CA ARG A 27 -1.85 -18.58 36.33
C ARG A 27 -2.16 -18.63 34.84
N LEU A 28 -3.17 -17.87 34.40
CA LEU A 28 -3.61 -17.82 33.00
C LEU A 28 -3.72 -16.38 32.51
N PHE A 29 -3.04 -16.08 31.40
CA PHE A 29 -3.17 -14.81 30.71
C PHE A 29 -3.76 -15.04 29.32
N VAL A 30 -4.91 -14.44 29.02
CA VAL A 30 -5.57 -14.52 27.71
C VAL A 30 -5.43 -13.18 27.01
N THR A 31 -4.81 -13.16 25.83
CA THR A 31 -4.62 -11.94 25.06
C THR A 31 -5.24 -12.01 23.68
N GLY A 32 -5.95 -10.96 23.27
CA GLY A 32 -6.58 -10.83 21.95
C GLY A 32 -7.70 -9.79 21.95
N THR A 33 -8.08 -9.29 20.78
CA THR A 33 -9.14 -8.26 20.66
C THR A 33 -10.53 -8.85 20.87
N ASP A 34 -11.58 -8.02 20.97
CA ASP A 34 -12.97 -8.50 21.06
C ASP A 34 -13.46 -9.20 19.80
N ALA A 35 -12.86 -8.88 18.65
CA ALA A 35 -13.09 -9.60 17.40
C ALA A 35 -12.48 -11.02 17.43
N SER A 36 -11.50 -11.29 18.30
CA SER A 36 -10.96 -12.63 18.51
C SER A 36 -11.90 -13.50 19.35
N ALA A 37 -11.50 -14.73 19.65
CA ALA A 37 -12.26 -15.60 20.56
C ALA A 37 -12.13 -15.20 22.05
N ARG A 38 -11.44 -14.10 22.40
CA ARG A 38 -11.16 -13.69 23.79
C ARG A 38 -12.43 -13.63 24.64
N PRO A 39 -13.49 -12.88 24.28
CA PRO A 39 -14.66 -12.76 25.14
C PRO A 39 -15.33 -14.12 25.42
N GLN A 40 -15.34 -15.01 24.44
CA GLN A 40 -15.97 -16.33 24.57
C GLN A 40 -15.09 -17.29 25.38
N VAL A 41 -13.76 -17.23 25.23
CA VAL A 41 -12.80 -18.00 26.04
C VAL A 41 -12.86 -17.55 27.50
N THR A 42 -12.78 -16.26 27.78
CA THR A 42 -12.84 -15.71 29.15
C THR A 42 -14.14 -16.10 29.84
N ARG A 43 -15.28 -16.04 29.13
CA ARG A 43 -16.58 -16.49 29.65
C ARG A 43 -16.62 -17.99 29.92
N ALA A 44 -16.03 -18.82 29.05
CA ALA A 44 -15.96 -20.27 29.22
C ALA A 44 -15.07 -20.64 30.43
N VAL A 45 -13.90 -20.01 30.56
CA VAL A 45 -12.99 -20.18 31.70
C VAL A 45 -13.70 -19.80 32.99
N ARG A 46 -14.34 -18.62 33.04
CA ARG A 46 -15.11 -18.18 34.21
C ARG A 46 -16.18 -19.20 34.61
N LYS A 47 -16.98 -19.67 33.65
CA LYS A 47 -18.04 -20.67 33.91
C LYS A 47 -17.50 -21.99 34.45
N ARG A 48 -16.32 -22.44 33.98
CA ARG A 48 -15.67 -23.67 34.47
C ARG A 48 -15.09 -23.50 35.87
N ILE A 49 -14.52 -22.33 36.17
CA ILE A 49 -13.99 -22.03 37.50
C ILE A 49 -15.12 -21.89 38.51
N GLU A 50 -16.22 -21.19 38.17
CA GLU A 50 -17.42 -21.06 39.01
C GLU A 50 -18.11 -22.40 39.28
N SER A 51 -17.89 -23.41 38.44
CA SER A 51 -18.40 -24.77 38.68
C SER A 51 -17.51 -25.62 39.62
N GLY A 52 -16.35 -25.11 40.02
CA GLY A 52 -15.47 -25.76 41.00
C GLY A 52 -15.69 -25.25 42.44
N ASP A 53 -14.95 -25.81 43.39
CA ASP A 53 -15.10 -25.52 44.84
C ASP A 53 -14.33 -24.28 45.33
N ARG A 54 -13.62 -23.56 44.45
CA ARG A 54 -12.75 -22.42 44.82
C ARG A 54 -13.50 -21.09 44.74
N PRO A 55 -13.31 -20.16 45.70
CA PRO A 55 -13.97 -18.86 45.66
C PRO A 55 -13.44 -18.00 44.49
N VAL A 56 -14.35 -17.45 43.70
CA VAL A 56 -14.02 -16.60 42.54
C VAL A 56 -14.21 -15.14 42.89
N VAL A 57 -13.18 -14.34 42.68
CA VAL A 57 -13.20 -12.89 42.92
C VAL A 57 -13.02 -12.17 41.59
N THR A 58 -13.95 -11.28 41.23
CA THR A 58 -13.91 -10.53 39.97
C THR A 58 -13.41 -9.09 40.10
N VAL A 59 -13.07 -8.67 41.32
CA VAL A 59 -12.60 -7.32 41.65
C VAL A 59 -11.20 -7.43 42.23
N VAL A 60 -10.31 -6.50 41.88
CA VAL A 60 -8.98 -6.45 42.46
C VAL A 60 -9.08 -5.95 43.90
N THR A 61 -8.86 -6.84 44.87
CA THR A 61 -8.85 -6.50 46.30
C THR A 61 -7.70 -7.20 47.01
N HIS A 62 -7.04 -6.50 47.93
CA HIS A 62 -5.93 -7.05 48.72
C HIS A 62 -6.42 -8.07 49.77
N ASP A 63 -7.71 -8.01 50.14
CA ASP A 63 -8.36 -8.92 51.09
C ASP A 63 -8.92 -10.20 50.42
N ALA A 64 -8.37 -10.60 49.28
CA ALA A 64 -8.78 -11.84 48.62
C ALA A 64 -8.52 -13.05 49.55
N PRO A 65 -9.52 -13.92 49.78
CA PRO A 65 -9.36 -15.09 50.65
C PRO A 65 -8.31 -16.05 50.08
N ALA A 66 -7.60 -16.76 50.96
CA ALA A 66 -6.63 -17.77 50.55
C ALA A 66 -7.31 -18.85 49.68
N ASP A 67 -6.61 -19.31 48.64
CA ASP A 67 -7.08 -20.25 47.61
C ASP A 67 -8.17 -19.72 46.65
N ALA A 68 -8.44 -18.41 46.66
CA ALA A 68 -9.32 -17.77 45.70
C ALA A 68 -8.70 -17.66 44.30
N ILE A 69 -9.57 -17.61 43.28
CA ILE A 69 -9.19 -17.31 41.90
C ILE A 69 -9.69 -15.93 41.51
N VAL A 70 -8.76 -15.01 41.26
CA VAL A 70 -9.04 -13.66 40.78
C VAL A 70 -9.20 -13.70 39.26
N VAL A 71 -10.40 -13.37 38.76
CA VAL A 71 -10.71 -13.36 37.33
C VAL A 71 -10.97 -11.94 36.86
N ILE A 72 -10.02 -11.39 36.10
CA ILE A 72 -10.13 -10.08 35.45
C ILE A 72 -10.51 -10.30 33.99
N ALA A 73 -11.76 -9.96 33.64
CA ALA A 73 -12.28 -10.17 32.30
C ALA A 73 -11.75 -9.16 31.26
N ASP A 74 -11.36 -7.97 31.72
CA ASP A 74 -10.79 -6.93 30.87
C ASP A 74 -9.79 -6.10 31.67
N ALA A 75 -8.49 -6.33 31.43
CA ALA A 75 -7.42 -5.65 32.12
C ALA A 75 -7.32 -4.15 31.78
N GLN A 76 -7.81 -3.76 30.60
CA GLN A 76 -7.84 -2.37 30.11
C GLN A 76 -8.81 -1.48 30.90
N ALA A 77 -9.79 -2.08 31.57
CA ALA A 77 -10.73 -1.36 32.41
C ALA A 77 -10.15 -1.01 33.79
N LEU A 78 -8.99 -1.56 34.16
CA LEU A 78 -8.37 -1.35 35.46
C LEU A 78 -7.65 0.00 35.54
N THR A 79 -7.74 0.64 36.69
CA THR A 79 -6.97 1.84 37.03
C THR A 79 -5.51 1.50 37.35
N SER A 80 -4.61 2.49 37.30
CA SER A 80 -3.19 2.31 37.63
C SER A 80 -2.95 1.75 39.04
N ASP A 81 -3.82 2.08 40.00
CA ASP A 81 -3.72 1.57 41.37
C ASP A 81 -4.19 0.12 41.46
N GLU A 82 -5.25 -0.25 40.73
CA GLU A 82 -5.71 -1.64 40.62
C GLU A 82 -4.68 -2.52 39.89
N ILE A 83 -4.00 -2.01 38.86
CA ILE A 83 -2.91 -2.75 38.19
C ILE A 83 -1.74 -3.00 39.16
N ARG A 84 -1.41 -2.01 40.00
CA ARG A 84 -0.37 -2.17 41.04
C ARG A 84 -0.77 -3.26 42.04
N ALA A 85 -2.01 -3.20 42.54
CA ALA A 85 -2.57 -4.21 43.43
C ALA A 85 -2.58 -5.61 42.78
N LEU A 86 -2.96 -5.70 41.51
CA LEU A 86 -2.97 -6.95 40.76
C LEU A 86 -1.56 -7.53 40.62
N ASN A 87 -0.54 -6.70 40.43
CA ASN A 87 0.85 -7.15 40.39
C ASN A 87 1.31 -7.74 41.74
N GLU A 88 0.85 -7.20 42.87
CA GLU A 88 1.10 -7.77 44.19
C GLU A 88 0.37 -9.10 44.39
N LEU A 89 -0.88 -9.22 43.93
CA LEU A 89 -1.66 -10.45 43.98
C LEU A 89 -1.06 -11.58 43.12
N VAL A 90 -0.42 -11.27 42.00
CA VAL A 90 0.23 -12.27 41.13
C VAL A 90 1.49 -12.86 41.77
N GLN A 91 2.14 -12.15 42.70
CA GLN A 91 3.31 -12.64 43.45
C GLN A 91 2.93 -13.57 44.60
N ARG A 92 1.64 -13.63 44.96
CA ARG A 92 1.12 -14.54 45.97
C ARG A 92 0.96 -15.94 45.38
N ASP A 93 1.60 -16.92 46.01
CA ASP A 93 1.51 -18.33 45.59
C ASP A 93 0.24 -19.03 46.09
N ASP A 94 -0.52 -18.38 46.99
CA ASP A 94 -1.77 -18.88 47.56
C ASP A 94 -3.02 -18.49 46.76
N LEU A 95 -2.87 -17.76 45.65
CA LEU A 95 -3.97 -17.27 44.82
C LEU A 95 -3.83 -17.74 43.36
N GLY A 96 -4.97 -18.08 42.75
CA GLY A 96 -5.08 -18.22 41.29
C GLY A 96 -5.39 -16.88 40.64
N VAL A 97 -4.81 -16.61 39.47
CA VAL A 97 -5.03 -15.38 38.70
C VAL A 97 -5.30 -15.71 37.24
N VAL A 98 -6.45 -15.25 36.74
CA VAL A 98 -6.86 -15.30 35.33
C VAL A 98 -7.06 -13.88 34.84
N ILE A 99 -6.26 -13.45 33.86
CA ILE A 99 -6.33 -12.10 33.31
C ILE A 99 -6.61 -12.19 31.82
N ALA A 100 -7.63 -11.48 31.36
CA ALA A 100 -7.92 -11.28 29.95
C ALA A 100 -7.63 -9.83 29.54
N SER A 101 -6.92 -9.66 28.43
CA SER A 101 -6.39 -8.37 28.02
C SER A 101 -6.40 -8.21 26.48
N ASP A 102 -6.74 -7.03 25.97
CA ASP A 102 -6.73 -6.77 24.52
C ASP A 102 -5.29 -6.69 23.96
N ARG A 103 -4.39 -6.07 24.72
CA ARG A 103 -3.00 -5.77 24.37
C ARG A 103 -2.11 -5.81 25.60
N ILE A 104 -0.82 -5.99 25.38
CA ILE A 104 0.18 -5.92 26.45
C ILE A 104 0.77 -4.52 26.43
N ASP A 105 0.23 -3.65 27.27
CA ASP A 105 0.74 -2.29 27.48
C ASP A 105 1.88 -2.29 28.52
N PRO A 106 2.67 -1.20 28.62
CA PRO A 106 3.77 -1.13 29.58
C PRO A 106 3.34 -1.40 31.04
N PRO A 107 2.17 -0.95 31.53
CA PRO A 107 1.65 -1.30 32.85
C PRO A 107 1.41 -2.80 33.08
N LEU A 108 0.89 -3.55 32.10
CA LEU A 108 0.64 -4.99 32.24
C LEU A 108 1.88 -5.86 31.94
N ALA A 109 2.94 -5.29 31.37
CA ALA A 109 4.15 -6.03 31.01
C ALA A 109 4.81 -6.82 32.18
N PRO A 110 4.92 -6.28 33.41
CA PRO A 110 5.45 -7.03 34.56
C PRO A 110 4.59 -8.25 34.91
N ILE A 111 3.26 -8.09 34.87
CA ILE A 111 2.29 -9.15 35.17
C ILE A 111 2.35 -10.24 34.10
N TYR A 112 2.38 -9.83 32.83
CA TYR A 112 2.55 -10.73 31.70
C TYR A 112 3.85 -11.54 31.80
N SER A 113 4.97 -10.90 32.14
CA SER A 113 6.27 -11.56 32.28
C SER A 113 6.27 -12.62 33.39
N ASN A 114 5.62 -12.32 34.52
CA ASN A 114 5.45 -13.27 35.62
C ASN A 114 4.62 -14.50 35.16
N ILE A 115 3.43 -14.27 34.59
CA ILE A 115 2.55 -15.35 34.15
C ILE A 115 3.16 -16.15 32.99
N SER A 116 3.91 -15.51 32.09
CA SER A 116 4.64 -16.21 31.03
C SER A 116 5.75 -17.12 31.56
N SER A 117 6.31 -16.82 32.73
CA SER A 117 7.40 -17.60 33.34
C SER A 117 6.88 -18.77 34.18
N PHE A 118 5.73 -18.59 34.84
CA PHE A 118 5.22 -19.52 35.85
C PHE A 118 3.81 -20.06 35.55
N GLY A 119 3.24 -19.74 34.41
CA GLY A 119 1.85 -20.06 34.05
C GLY A 119 1.65 -20.29 32.55
N THR A 120 0.41 -20.13 32.09
CA THR A 120 0.02 -20.32 30.69
C THR A 120 -0.44 -19.00 30.07
N VAL A 121 0.05 -18.71 28.86
CA VAL A 121 -0.38 -17.55 28.07
C VAL A 121 -1.08 -18.03 26.80
N LEU A 122 -2.32 -17.59 26.60
CA LEU A 122 -3.12 -17.90 25.43
C LEU A 122 -3.23 -16.67 24.53
N HIS A 123 -2.52 -16.71 23.40
CA HIS A 123 -2.62 -15.69 22.35
C HIS A 123 -3.72 -16.03 21.36
N LEU A 124 -4.75 -15.21 21.32
CA LEU A 124 -5.91 -15.36 20.44
C LEU A 124 -5.76 -14.42 19.25
N ASN A 125 -5.42 -15.03 18.11
CA ASN A 125 -5.32 -14.33 16.84
C ASN A 125 -6.67 -14.35 16.10
N PRO A 126 -6.87 -13.45 15.11
CA PRO A 126 -7.97 -13.56 14.17
C PRO A 126 -8.00 -14.94 13.51
N LEU A 127 -9.20 -15.47 13.29
CA LEU A 127 -9.39 -16.80 12.71
C LEU A 127 -8.80 -16.86 11.29
N ASN A 128 -8.03 -17.91 11.03
CA ASN A 128 -7.54 -18.22 9.70
C ASN A 128 -8.42 -19.26 8.99
N ARG A 129 -8.16 -19.50 7.71
CA ARG A 129 -8.86 -20.51 6.89
C ARG A 129 -8.89 -21.91 7.51
N SER A 130 -7.82 -22.33 8.17
CA SER A 130 -7.74 -23.66 8.78
C SER A 130 -8.67 -23.78 9.99
N ASP A 131 -8.80 -22.71 10.78
CA ASP A 131 -9.70 -22.66 11.92
C ASP A 131 -11.16 -22.62 11.47
N ILE A 132 -11.47 -21.84 10.43
CA ILE A 132 -12.81 -21.81 9.81
C ILE A 132 -13.22 -23.20 9.31
N ARG A 133 -12.31 -23.94 8.66
CA ARG A 133 -12.59 -25.32 8.20
C ARG A 133 -12.86 -26.28 9.36
N LYS A 134 -12.11 -26.17 10.46
CA LYS A 134 -12.34 -26.99 11.66
C LYS A 134 -13.73 -26.71 12.24
N ILE A 135 -14.09 -25.44 12.41
CA ILE A 135 -15.41 -25.04 12.92
C ILE A 135 -16.52 -25.54 11.97
N ALA A 136 -16.33 -25.45 10.65
CA ALA A 136 -17.30 -25.94 9.66
C ALA A 136 -17.53 -27.45 9.75
N ALA A 137 -16.44 -28.23 9.84
CA ALA A 137 -16.51 -29.69 9.98
C ALA A 137 -17.23 -30.11 11.27
N GLU A 138 -16.98 -29.40 12.38
CA GLU A 138 -17.63 -29.64 13.67
C GLU A 138 -19.12 -29.33 13.64
N ARG A 139 -19.52 -28.21 13.01
CA ARG A 139 -20.93 -27.82 12.86
C ARG A 139 -21.65 -28.58 11.75
N ARG A 140 -20.95 -29.47 11.03
CA ARG A 140 -21.47 -30.25 9.89
C ARG A 140 -22.07 -29.36 8.81
N VAL A 141 -21.51 -28.17 8.63
CA VAL A 141 -21.89 -27.23 7.57
C VAL A 141 -20.93 -27.43 6.40
N PRO A 142 -21.41 -27.85 5.21
CA PRO A 142 -20.54 -28.03 4.06
C PRO A 142 -20.05 -26.67 3.55
N LEU A 143 -18.75 -26.44 3.59
CA LEU A 143 -18.09 -25.29 2.99
C LEU A 143 -17.08 -25.76 1.95
N ASP A 144 -17.18 -25.22 0.74
CA ASP A 144 -16.15 -25.36 -0.28
C ASP A 144 -15.00 -24.36 -0.04
N ASP A 145 -13.86 -24.56 -0.72
CA ASP A 145 -12.69 -23.70 -0.54
C ASP A 145 -12.98 -22.23 -0.91
N ARG A 146 -13.88 -21.99 -1.87
CA ARG A 146 -14.29 -20.62 -2.23
C ARG A 146 -15.11 -19.97 -1.13
N ALA A 147 -16.08 -20.66 -0.53
CA ALA A 147 -16.86 -20.12 0.57
C ALA A 147 -16.00 -19.85 1.81
N VAL A 148 -14.98 -20.66 2.09
CA VAL A 148 -14.02 -20.38 3.19
C VAL A 148 -13.24 -19.10 2.91
N LEU A 149 -12.76 -18.90 1.67
CA LEU A 149 -12.08 -17.66 1.28
C LEU A 149 -12.99 -16.44 1.39
N THR A 150 -14.24 -16.57 0.94
CA THR A 150 -15.24 -15.50 1.03
C THR A 150 -15.57 -15.20 2.50
N LEU A 151 -15.74 -16.21 3.35
CA LEU A 151 -16.04 -16.01 4.76
C LEU A 151 -14.88 -15.33 5.49
N GLU A 152 -13.63 -15.75 5.26
CA GLU A 152 -12.45 -15.10 5.82
C GLU A 152 -12.38 -13.62 5.39
N HIS A 153 -12.62 -13.34 4.10
CA HIS A 153 -12.60 -11.98 3.57
C HIS A 153 -13.71 -11.10 4.15
N LEU A 154 -14.95 -11.60 4.21
CA LEU A 154 -16.10 -10.87 4.74
C LEU A 154 -16.05 -10.69 6.26
N ALA A 155 -15.61 -11.69 7.01
CA ALA A 155 -15.51 -11.62 8.47
C ALA A 155 -14.23 -10.90 8.94
N GLY A 156 -13.22 -10.76 8.09
CA GLY A 156 -11.93 -10.17 8.47
C GLY A 156 -11.20 -10.96 9.57
N GLY A 157 -11.53 -12.24 9.74
CA GLY A 157 -11.03 -13.09 10.82
C GLY A 157 -11.74 -12.92 12.17
N SER A 158 -12.85 -12.17 12.24
CA SER A 158 -13.65 -12.04 13.47
C SER A 158 -14.34 -13.36 13.84
N PHE A 159 -14.10 -13.84 15.06
CA PHE A 159 -14.72 -15.06 15.59
C PHE A 159 -16.25 -14.91 15.70
N GLY A 160 -16.72 -13.77 16.21
CA GLY A 160 -18.15 -13.50 16.36
C GLY A 160 -18.90 -13.49 15.02
N ALA A 161 -18.30 -12.91 13.97
CA ALA A 161 -18.87 -12.88 12.63
C ALA A 161 -18.94 -14.28 12.00
N VAL A 162 -17.92 -15.11 12.21
CA VAL A 162 -17.90 -16.50 11.73
C VAL A 162 -18.95 -17.35 12.45
N GLU A 163 -19.08 -17.23 13.78
CA GLU A 163 -20.13 -17.93 14.54
C GLU A 163 -21.54 -17.45 14.12
N ALA A 164 -21.73 -16.16 13.84
CA ALA A 164 -23.00 -15.65 13.36
C ALA A 164 -23.42 -16.28 12.02
N TYR A 165 -22.46 -16.50 11.11
CA TYR A 165 -22.72 -17.25 9.88
C TYR A 165 -23.13 -18.70 10.16
N PHE A 166 -22.40 -19.43 11.01
CA PHE A 166 -22.74 -20.82 11.33
C PHE A 166 -24.08 -20.95 12.06
N ALA A 167 -24.44 -20.00 12.91
CA ALA A 167 -25.75 -19.93 13.53
C ALA A 167 -26.86 -19.72 12.49
N ALA A 168 -26.65 -18.81 11.53
CA ALA A 168 -27.60 -18.58 10.43
C ALA A 168 -27.73 -19.79 9.50
N ALA A 169 -26.62 -20.46 9.18
CA ALA A 169 -26.60 -21.69 8.38
C ALA A 169 -27.37 -22.82 9.08
N SER A 170 -27.19 -22.98 10.40
CA SER A 170 -27.92 -23.97 11.21
C SER A 170 -29.42 -23.67 11.27
N ALA A 171 -29.82 -22.40 11.17
CA ALA A 171 -31.20 -21.95 11.11
C ALA A 171 -31.80 -21.99 9.68
N GLY A 172 -31.08 -22.52 8.68
CA GLY A 172 -31.57 -22.64 7.31
C GLY A 172 -31.54 -21.33 6.50
N ARG A 173 -30.76 -20.32 6.91
CA ARG A 173 -30.60 -19.03 6.21
C ARG A 173 -29.13 -18.84 5.76
N PRO A 174 -28.71 -19.45 4.62
CA PRO A 174 -27.30 -19.60 4.28
C PRO A 174 -26.63 -18.36 3.67
N GLU A 175 -27.30 -17.21 3.58
CA GLU A 175 -26.70 -16.01 3.00
C GLU A 175 -25.57 -15.45 3.89
N MET A 176 -24.35 -15.82 3.53
CA MET A 176 -23.12 -15.51 4.29
C MET A 176 -22.90 -14.01 4.47
N ALA A 177 -23.04 -13.23 3.39
CA ALA A 177 -22.84 -11.78 3.45
C ALA A 177 -23.86 -11.11 4.38
N THR A 178 -25.13 -11.53 4.31
CA THR A 178 -26.21 -11.00 5.14
C THR A 178 -25.96 -11.33 6.62
N ALA A 179 -25.64 -12.58 6.95
CA ALA A 179 -25.40 -12.99 8.33
C ALA A 179 -24.21 -12.25 8.96
N VAL A 180 -23.08 -12.17 8.24
CA VAL A 180 -21.88 -11.45 8.70
C VAL A 180 -22.16 -9.95 8.82
N ARG A 181 -22.81 -9.34 7.84
CA ARG A 181 -23.16 -7.92 7.87
C ARG A 181 -24.09 -7.59 9.03
N THR A 182 -25.10 -8.42 9.31
CA THR A 182 -26.01 -8.22 10.45
C THR A 182 -25.26 -8.26 11.78
N HIS A 183 -24.31 -9.19 11.95
CA HIS A 183 -23.47 -9.24 13.15
C HIS A 183 -22.62 -7.97 13.30
N ILE A 184 -21.92 -7.56 12.25
CA ILE A 184 -21.11 -6.34 12.25
C ILE A 184 -21.97 -5.10 12.52
N LEU A 185 -23.16 -5.02 11.93
CA LEU A 185 -24.10 -3.93 12.18
C LEU A 185 -24.51 -3.86 13.66
N HIS A 186 -24.81 -5.01 14.28
CA HIS A 186 -25.10 -5.05 15.72
C HIS A 186 -23.90 -4.63 16.58
N GLN A 187 -22.68 -5.00 16.20
CA GLN A 187 -21.48 -4.56 16.90
C GLN A 187 -21.28 -3.04 16.78
N VAL A 188 -21.31 -2.51 15.55
CA VAL A 188 -21.09 -1.08 15.27
C VAL A 188 -22.18 -0.22 15.91
N THR A 189 -23.46 -0.65 15.85
CA THR A 189 -24.57 0.11 16.46
C THR A 189 -24.53 0.14 17.99
N ALA A 190 -23.88 -0.84 18.63
CA ALA A 190 -23.66 -0.86 20.06
C ALA A 190 -22.53 0.08 20.52
N LEU A 191 -21.65 0.53 19.61
CA LEU A 191 -20.52 1.40 19.93
C LEU A 191 -20.97 2.84 20.20
N HIS A 192 -20.21 3.51 21.06
CA HIS A 192 -20.40 4.93 21.31
C HIS A 192 -20.18 5.72 20.01
N PRO A 193 -20.94 6.80 19.73
CA PRO A 193 -20.77 7.59 18.51
C PRO A 193 -19.32 8.00 18.21
N ILE A 194 -18.58 8.40 19.25
CA ILE A 194 -17.15 8.79 19.12
C ILE A 194 -16.29 7.60 18.67
N GLU A 195 -16.53 6.39 19.17
CA GLU A 195 -15.76 5.19 18.76
C GLU A 195 -16.01 4.86 17.29
N ARG A 196 -17.25 5.02 16.81
CA ARG A 196 -17.59 4.87 15.39
C ARG A 196 -16.88 5.90 14.52
N GLU A 197 -16.82 7.15 14.97
CA GLU A 197 -16.09 8.22 14.29
C GLU A 197 -14.58 7.89 14.19
N ILE A 198 -13.97 7.40 15.27
CA ILE A 198 -12.56 6.96 15.29
C ILE A 198 -12.32 5.80 14.31
N LEU A 199 -13.22 4.82 14.29
CA LEU A 199 -13.12 3.69 13.35
C LEU A 199 -13.19 4.17 11.90
N GLU A 200 -14.08 5.12 11.58
CA GLU A 200 -14.19 5.66 10.23
C GLU A 200 -12.90 6.36 9.79
N VAL A 201 -12.33 7.20 10.66
CA VAL A 201 -11.04 7.86 10.40
C VAL A 201 -9.94 6.83 10.19
N SER A 202 -9.92 5.74 10.97
CA SER A 202 -8.91 4.68 10.86
C SER A 202 -8.93 3.96 9.50
N PHE A 203 -10.07 3.90 8.81
CA PHE A 203 -10.13 3.30 7.47
C PHE A 203 -9.46 4.17 6.41
N ALA A 204 -9.53 5.49 6.57
CA ALA A 204 -8.84 6.45 5.70
C ALA A 204 -7.35 6.59 6.07
N VAL A 205 -7.04 6.57 7.37
CA VAL A 205 -5.70 6.75 7.94
C VAL A 205 -5.39 5.59 8.90
N PRO A 206 -4.82 4.47 8.41
CA PRO A 206 -4.67 3.25 9.20
C PRO A 206 -3.70 3.35 10.39
N ASP A 207 -2.74 4.27 10.32
CA ASP A 207 -1.71 4.52 11.32
C ASP A 207 -2.01 5.75 12.19
N ILE A 208 -3.30 6.13 12.28
CA ILE A 208 -3.73 7.27 13.08
C ILE A 208 -3.46 7.03 14.57
N ASP A 209 -2.97 8.06 15.27
CA ASP A 209 -2.85 8.06 16.72
C ASP A 209 -3.95 8.92 17.37
N ALA A 210 -4.31 8.58 18.61
CA ALA A 210 -5.21 9.36 19.46
C ALA A 210 -4.81 10.84 19.57
N PHE A 211 -3.51 11.17 19.60
CA PHE A 211 -3.06 12.57 19.69
C PHE A 211 -3.27 13.38 18.41
N GLU A 212 -3.42 12.71 17.28
CA GLU A 212 -3.69 13.36 16.01
C GLU A 212 -5.17 13.69 15.84
N LEU A 213 -6.06 13.15 16.68
CA LEU A 213 -7.50 13.31 16.57
C LEU A 213 -8.00 14.56 17.34
N ASP A 214 -9.01 15.23 16.79
CA ASP A 214 -9.73 16.36 17.39
C ASP A 214 -11.22 16.27 17.04
N LEU A 215 -11.89 15.33 17.69
CA LEU A 215 -13.33 15.15 17.59
C LEU A 215 -14.07 16.07 18.58
N GLY A 216 -13.58 17.29 18.86
CA GLY A 216 -14.25 18.25 19.75
C GLY A 216 -14.51 17.73 21.15
N GLN A 217 -13.55 16.96 21.69
CA GLN A 217 -13.56 16.36 23.03
C GLN A 217 -12.26 16.66 23.73
N GLU A 218 -12.26 16.58 25.06
CA GLU A 218 -11.02 16.65 25.83
C GLU A 218 -10.09 15.48 25.48
N LYS A 219 -8.78 15.76 25.37
CA LYS A 219 -7.77 14.78 24.93
C LYS A 219 -7.81 13.47 25.72
N PHE A 220 -7.99 13.54 27.03
CA PHE A 220 -8.05 12.36 27.89
C PHE A 220 -9.24 11.44 27.54
N SER A 221 -10.42 12.03 27.34
CA SER A 221 -11.62 11.29 26.93
C SER A 221 -11.44 10.66 25.54
N LEU A 222 -10.75 11.36 24.64
CA LEU A 222 -10.47 10.87 23.29
C LEU A 222 -9.49 9.70 23.28
N THR A 223 -8.41 9.74 24.08
CA THR A 223 -7.50 8.60 24.25
C THR A 223 -8.24 7.39 24.79
N ALA A 224 -9.08 7.55 25.81
CA ALA A 224 -9.89 6.46 26.35
C ALA A 224 -10.92 5.91 25.34
N ALA A 225 -11.49 6.76 24.47
CA ALA A 225 -12.38 6.33 23.39
C ALA A 225 -11.59 5.60 22.27
N PHE A 226 -10.38 6.04 21.98
CA PHE A 226 -9.49 5.42 21.01
C PHE A 226 -9.06 4.02 21.47
N ASP A 227 -8.68 3.88 22.74
CA ASP A 227 -8.33 2.58 23.31
C ASP A 227 -9.51 1.62 23.30
N ARG A 228 -10.72 2.10 23.63
CA ARG A 228 -11.95 1.31 23.47
C ARG A 228 -12.21 0.91 22.02
N ALA A 229 -12.03 1.82 21.06
CA ALA A 229 -12.18 1.51 19.64
C ALA A 229 -11.18 0.44 19.17
N LEU A 230 -9.94 0.49 19.63
CA LEU A 230 -8.93 -0.55 19.38
C LEU A 230 -9.32 -1.90 20.00
N ALA A 231 -9.83 -1.90 21.24
CA ALA A 231 -10.25 -3.11 21.96
C ALA A 231 -11.32 -3.91 21.20
N THR A 232 -12.20 -3.23 20.47
CA THR A 232 -13.23 -3.87 19.62
C THR A 232 -12.64 -4.83 18.58
N GLY A 233 -11.39 -4.64 18.18
CA GLY A 233 -10.77 -5.37 17.07
C GLY A 233 -11.33 -5.01 15.69
N LEU A 234 -12.18 -3.99 15.59
CA LEU A 234 -12.68 -3.45 14.32
C LEU A 234 -11.74 -2.39 13.73
N PHE A 235 -10.85 -1.83 14.54
CA PHE A 235 -9.87 -0.84 14.11
C PHE A 235 -8.93 -1.43 13.06
N GLY A 236 -8.79 -0.75 11.92
CA GLY A 236 -7.99 -1.25 10.80
C GLY A 236 -8.45 -2.60 10.24
N SER A 237 -9.71 -3.00 10.49
CA SER A 237 -10.24 -4.28 10.03
C SER A 237 -10.11 -4.42 8.51
N ARG A 238 -9.77 -5.64 8.07
CA ARG A 238 -9.65 -5.99 6.66
C ARG A 238 -10.99 -6.35 6.01
N SER A 239 -12.06 -6.41 6.80
CA SER A 239 -13.38 -6.71 6.29
C SER A 239 -13.94 -5.51 5.52
N PRO A 240 -14.34 -5.67 4.25
CA PRO A 240 -14.97 -4.59 3.49
C PRO A 240 -16.34 -4.20 4.08
N LEU A 241 -16.98 -5.11 4.81
CA LEU A 241 -18.29 -4.88 5.41
C LEU A 241 -18.22 -3.90 6.59
N VAL A 242 -17.14 -3.94 7.39
CA VAL A 242 -16.99 -3.02 8.53
C VAL A 242 -16.91 -1.58 8.04
N ALA A 243 -16.08 -1.30 7.04
CA ALA A 243 -15.97 0.04 6.45
C ALA A 243 -17.32 0.53 5.91
N SER A 244 -18.07 -0.32 5.21
CA SER A 244 -19.40 0.05 4.68
C SER A 244 -20.42 0.34 5.78
N VAL A 245 -20.47 -0.49 6.83
CA VAL A 245 -21.43 -0.34 7.93
C VAL A 245 -21.12 0.88 8.79
N VAL A 246 -19.83 1.15 9.04
CA VAL A 246 -19.41 2.33 9.79
C VAL A 246 -19.78 3.60 9.02
N ALA A 247 -19.48 3.66 7.72
CA ALA A 247 -19.81 4.81 6.87
C ALA A 247 -21.33 5.09 6.78
N GLU A 248 -22.18 4.07 6.83
CA GLU A 248 -23.64 4.22 6.91
C GLU A 248 -24.13 4.83 8.24
N SER A 249 -23.33 4.72 9.30
CA SER A 249 -23.75 5.00 10.69
C SER A 249 -23.26 6.34 11.25
N THR A 250 -22.42 7.07 10.52
CA THR A 250 -21.72 8.27 11.00
C THR A 250 -22.10 9.52 10.20
N SER A 251 -21.95 10.69 10.83
CA SER A 251 -22.11 11.99 10.16
C SER A 251 -20.92 12.30 9.24
N THR A 252 -21.16 12.31 7.93
CA THR A 252 -20.13 12.53 6.90
C THR A 252 -19.44 13.90 7.01
N GLY A 253 -20.14 14.92 7.55
CA GLY A 253 -19.61 16.28 7.63
C GLY A 253 -18.47 16.43 8.64
N ARG A 254 -18.63 15.88 9.84
CA ARG A 254 -17.64 15.99 10.91
C ARG A 254 -16.38 15.19 10.60
N ILE A 255 -16.55 13.96 10.10
CA ILE A 255 -15.44 13.11 9.68
C ILE A 255 -14.65 13.76 8.55
N ARG A 256 -15.33 14.36 7.57
CA ARG A 256 -14.65 15.06 6.49
C ARG A 256 -13.80 16.22 7.01
N SER A 257 -14.32 17.05 7.92
CA SER A 257 -13.56 18.14 8.52
C SER A 257 -12.34 17.63 9.28
N GLU A 258 -12.49 16.53 10.00
CA GLU A 258 -11.40 15.91 10.75
C GLU A 258 -10.31 15.34 9.83
N LEU A 259 -10.70 14.64 8.76
CA LEU A 259 -9.76 14.13 7.75
C LEU A 259 -9.01 15.27 7.04
N ILE A 260 -9.67 16.40 6.76
CA ILE A 260 -8.99 17.59 6.21
C ILE A 260 -7.96 18.13 7.20
N ARG A 261 -8.30 18.24 8.49
CA ARG A 261 -7.37 18.69 9.51
C ARG A 261 -6.15 17.76 9.65
N ILE A 262 -6.36 16.45 9.57
CA ILE A 262 -5.26 15.45 9.57
C ILE A 262 -4.37 15.63 8.33
N VAL A 263 -4.97 15.83 7.15
CA VAL A 263 -4.23 16.12 5.91
C VAL A 263 -3.35 17.36 6.09
N GLU A 264 -3.93 18.48 6.53
CA GLU A 264 -3.20 19.73 6.76
C GLU A 264 -2.06 19.53 7.77
N SER A 265 -2.33 18.84 8.89
CA SER A 265 -1.34 18.59 9.93
C SER A 265 -0.18 17.73 9.43
N ARG A 266 -0.46 16.57 8.81
CA ARG A 266 0.56 15.65 8.30
C ARG A 266 1.33 16.22 7.10
N ALA A 267 0.67 17.01 6.24
CA ALA A 267 1.33 17.69 5.14
C ALA A 267 2.32 18.75 5.64
N ASN A 268 1.91 19.58 6.62
CA ASN A 268 2.79 20.56 7.24
C ASN A 268 3.98 19.91 7.97
N ALA A 269 3.76 18.76 8.61
CA ALA A 269 4.81 17.98 9.28
C ALA A 269 5.68 17.16 8.30
N ARG A 270 5.32 17.09 7.01
CA ARG A 270 5.94 16.21 6.00
C ARG A 270 5.95 14.72 6.39
N THR A 271 4.93 14.28 7.12
CA THR A 271 4.75 12.88 7.53
C THR A 271 3.70 12.14 6.69
N LEU A 272 3.02 12.85 5.77
CA LEU A 272 2.01 12.25 4.91
C LEU A 272 2.66 11.35 3.83
N ASP A 273 2.37 10.05 3.90
CA ASP A 273 2.82 9.10 2.89
C ASP A 273 1.89 9.07 1.65
N ILE A 274 2.40 8.46 0.57
CA ILE A 274 1.66 8.37 -0.70
C ILE A 274 0.43 7.45 -0.61
N ASP A 275 0.50 6.36 0.16
CA ASP A 275 -0.56 5.37 0.22
C ASP A 275 -1.76 5.90 1.03
N THR A 276 -1.51 6.62 2.12
CA THR A 276 -2.51 7.35 2.90
C THR A 276 -3.06 8.51 2.08
N ALA A 277 -2.23 9.28 1.35
CA ALA A 277 -2.73 10.31 0.45
C ALA A 277 -3.69 9.76 -0.62
N ARG A 278 -3.42 8.57 -1.16
CA ARG A 278 -4.30 7.87 -2.10
C ARG A 278 -5.60 7.39 -1.43
N ARG A 279 -5.53 6.81 -0.23
CA ARG A 279 -6.72 6.40 0.54
C ARG A 279 -7.61 7.58 0.89
N LEU A 280 -7.02 8.70 1.32
CA LEU A 280 -7.73 9.95 1.60
C LEU A 280 -8.40 10.51 0.35
N PHE A 281 -7.74 10.43 -0.81
CA PHE A 281 -8.38 10.76 -2.08
C PHE A 281 -9.56 9.82 -2.38
N ASP A 282 -9.36 8.52 -2.20
CA ASP A 282 -10.38 7.49 -2.50
C ASP A 282 -11.58 7.58 -1.54
N SER A 283 -11.39 8.08 -0.31
CA SER A 283 -12.47 8.40 0.63
C SER A 283 -13.23 9.68 0.28
N GLY A 284 -12.82 10.40 -0.78
CA GLY A 284 -13.52 11.57 -1.30
C GLY A 284 -12.97 12.92 -0.80
N ILE A 285 -11.81 12.93 -0.13
CA ILE A 285 -11.14 14.18 0.23
C ILE A 285 -10.52 14.80 -1.02
N ARG A 286 -10.75 16.11 -1.18
CA ARG A 286 -10.21 16.93 -2.27
C ARG A 286 -9.61 18.16 -1.61
N HIS A 287 -8.32 18.09 -1.30
CA HIS A 287 -7.59 19.14 -0.59
C HIS A 287 -6.28 19.46 -1.32
N ARG A 288 -5.86 20.73 -1.29
CA ARG A 288 -4.65 21.19 -1.99
C ARG A 288 -3.38 20.54 -1.44
N ASP A 289 -3.29 20.31 -0.14
CA ASP A 289 -2.08 19.70 0.43
C ASP A 289 -1.85 18.25 -0.03
N LEU A 290 -2.92 17.55 -0.44
CA LEU A 290 -2.80 16.24 -1.09
C LEU A 290 -2.13 16.36 -2.45
N THR A 291 -2.39 17.43 -3.21
CA THR A 291 -1.86 17.57 -4.57
C THR A 291 -0.35 17.72 -4.56
N ALA A 292 0.19 18.47 -3.59
CA ALA A 292 1.63 18.61 -3.40
C ALA A 292 2.32 17.25 -3.16
N VAL A 293 1.81 16.46 -2.22
CA VAL A 293 2.39 15.13 -1.90
C VAL A 293 2.27 14.16 -3.07
N LEU A 294 1.12 14.13 -3.74
CA LEU A 294 0.90 13.27 -4.90
C LEU A 294 1.81 13.67 -6.09
N ARG A 295 2.05 14.97 -6.28
CA ARG A 295 2.94 15.51 -7.31
C ARG A 295 4.40 15.16 -7.03
N ASP A 296 4.87 15.36 -5.80
CA ASP A 296 6.26 15.05 -5.42
C ASP A 296 6.60 13.57 -5.63
N ALA A 297 5.60 12.69 -5.49
CA ALA A 297 5.76 11.26 -5.70
C ALA A 297 5.81 10.83 -7.19
N VAL A 298 5.52 11.73 -8.14
CA VAL A 298 5.48 11.41 -9.58
C VAL A 298 6.85 10.97 -10.08
N ASP A 299 7.92 11.69 -9.73
CA ASP A 299 9.25 11.47 -10.31
C ASP A 299 9.85 10.12 -9.92
N ALA A 300 9.52 9.62 -8.73
CA ALA A 300 9.94 8.31 -8.24
C ALA A 300 9.05 7.16 -8.75
N SER A 301 7.94 7.46 -9.42
CA SER A 301 6.90 6.50 -9.78
C SER A 301 7.08 5.88 -11.16
N THR A 302 6.46 4.71 -11.36
CA THR A 302 6.34 4.12 -12.70
C THR A 302 5.40 4.96 -13.58
N PRO A 303 5.51 4.94 -14.92
CA PRO A 303 4.63 5.74 -15.78
C PRO A 303 3.13 5.53 -15.54
N THR A 304 2.71 4.29 -15.25
CA THR A 304 1.32 3.96 -14.94
C THR A 304 0.87 4.58 -13.63
N VAL A 305 1.70 4.50 -12.58
CA VAL A 305 1.40 5.11 -11.28
C VAL A 305 1.46 6.64 -11.38
N ALA A 306 2.46 7.20 -12.04
CA ALA A 306 2.59 8.63 -12.29
C ALA A 306 1.38 9.22 -13.04
N ALA A 307 0.87 8.51 -14.06
CA ALA A 307 -0.36 8.92 -14.75
C ALA A 307 -1.57 8.91 -13.81
N ASP A 308 -1.71 7.90 -12.93
CA ASP A 308 -2.77 7.87 -11.92
C ASP A 308 -2.66 9.00 -10.90
N LEU A 309 -1.44 9.32 -10.45
CA LEU A 309 -1.18 10.44 -9.53
C LEU A 309 -1.56 11.77 -10.17
N PHE A 310 -1.12 12.04 -11.41
CA PHE A 310 -1.51 13.26 -12.12
C PHE A 310 -3.02 13.34 -12.38
N ARG A 311 -3.67 12.22 -12.71
CA ARG A 311 -5.13 12.16 -12.84
C ARG A 311 -5.83 12.60 -11.56
N ARG A 312 -5.33 12.17 -10.40
CA ARG A 312 -5.85 12.57 -9.08
C ARG A 312 -5.60 14.04 -8.81
N VAL A 313 -4.39 14.54 -9.05
CA VAL A 313 -4.05 15.96 -8.90
C VAL A 313 -4.95 16.84 -9.77
N ASN A 314 -5.07 16.52 -11.07
CA ASN A 314 -5.89 17.26 -12.03
C ASN A 314 -7.38 17.27 -11.69
N SER A 315 -7.86 16.33 -10.88
CA SER A 315 -9.25 16.30 -10.42
C SER A 315 -9.52 17.18 -9.20
N ILE A 316 -8.47 17.63 -8.51
CA ILE A 316 -8.56 18.55 -7.36
C ILE A 316 -8.29 19.97 -7.82
N GLU A 317 -7.22 20.17 -8.59
CA GLU A 317 -6.80 21.49 -9.06
C GLU A 317 -6.33 21.42 -10.52
N PRO A 318 -6.51 22.50 -11.30
CA PRO A 318 -6.01 22.54 -12.67
C PRO A 318 -4.48 22.46 -12.67
N LEU A 319 -3.95 21.60 -13.54
CA LEU A 319 -2.51 21.47 -13.73
C LEU A 319 -1.95 22.69 -14.47
N GLY A 320 -0.74 23.11 -14.08
CA GLY A 320 0.03 24.05 -14.89
C GLY A 320 0.47 23.42 -16.22
N VAL A 321 0.91 24.23 -17.18
CA VAL A 321 1.34 23.76 -18.51
C VAL A 321 2.46 22.72 -18.42
N ALA A 322 3.45 22.93 -17.55
CA ALA A 322 4.57 22.01 -17.38
C ALA A 322 4.11 20.62 -16.87
N ASP A 323 3.20 20.60 -15.89
CA ASP A 323 2.66 19.35 -15.35
C ASP A 323 1.72 18.67 -16.33
N THR A 324 0.97 19.44 -17.12
CA THR A 324 0.11 18.93 -18.19
C THR A 324 0.94 18.21 -19.26
N LEU A 325 2.08 18.79 -19.66
CA LEU A 325 3.02 18.15 -20.58
C LEU A 325 3.62 16.87 -19.99
N LEU A 326 4.01 16.89 -18.70
CA LEU A 326 4.52 15.70 -18.04
C LEU A 326 3.44 14.61 -17.92
N TYR A 327 2.20 15.00 -17.61
CA TYR A 327 1.06 14.11 -17.54
C TYR A 327 0.76 13.47 -18.91
N ALA A 328 0.78 14.26 -19.99
CA ALA A 328 0.64 13.77 -21.36
C ALA A 328 1.74 12.76 -21.70
N GLN A 329 2.99 13.05 -21.32
CA GLN A 329 4.14 12.19 -21.53
C GLN A 329 4.03 10.85 -20.77
N VAL A 330 3.68 10.87 -19.48
CA VAL A 330 3.54 9.62 -18.70
C VAL A 330 2.33 8.81 -19.14
N SER A 331 1.24 9.45 -19.58
CA SER A 331 0.07 8.78 -20.16
C SER A 331 0.42 8.08 -21.47
N ALA A 332 1.17 8.75 -22.35
CA ALA A 332 1.66 8.13 -23.59
C ALA A 332 2.55 6.91 -23.29
N ARG A 333 3.39 7.00 -22.26
CA ARG A 333 4.28 5.91 -21.81
C ARG A 333 3.55 4.78 -21.08
N SER A 334 2.43 5.05 -20.43
CA SER A 334 1.58 4.03 -19.80
C SER A 334 0.76 3.26 -20.85
N GLY A 335 0.57 3.85 -22.04
CA GLY A 335 -0.21 3.31 -23.15
C GLY A 335 -1.57 3.97 -23.34
N ASP A 336 -1.94 4.92 -22.49
CA ASP A 336 -3.14 5.75 -22.65
C ASP A 336 -2.86 6.90 -23.63
N LEU A 337 -2.88 6.56 -24.92
CA LEU A 337 -2.61 7.51 -26.00
C LEU A 337 -3.75 8.53 -26.18
N ASP A 338 -4.99 8.19 -25.81
CA ASP A 338 -6.14 9.10 -25.91
C ASP A 338 -5.99 10.28 -24.94
N THR A 339 -5.72 9.97 -23.65
CA THR A 339 -5.44 10.99 -22.65
C THR A 339 -4.22 11.82 -23.03
N ALA A 340 -3.16 11.19 -23.56
CA ALA A 340 -1.97 11.91 -24.01
C ALA A 340 -2.26 12.90 -25.15
N CYS A 341 -3.04 12.49 -26.16
CA CYS A 341 -3.45 13.35 -27.27
C CYS A 341 -4.28 14.54 -26.76
N ARG A 342 -5.30 14.27 -25.92
CA ARG A 342 -6.17 15.33 -25.37
C ARG A 342 -5.39 16.38 -24.57
N LEU A 343 -4.46 15.94 -23.73
CA LEU A 343 -3.62 16.84 -22.93
C LEU A 343 -2.61 17.61 -23.78
N ALA A 344 -2.05 16.98 -24.81
CA ALA A 344 -1.16 17.68 -25.74
C ALA A 344 -1.93 18.72 -26.57
N ASP A 345 -3.11 18.38 -27.07
CA ASP A 345 -3.99 19.28 -27.81
C ASP A 345 -4.44 20.47 -26.96
N SER A 346 -4.73 20.26 -25.66
CA SER A 346 -5.04 21.37 -24.75
C SER A 346 -3.87 22.34 -24.60
N VAL A 347 -2.61 21.84 -24.52
CA VAL A 347 -1.43 22.71 -24.45
C VAL A 347 -1.17 23.41 -25.78
N ILE A 348 -1.41 22.76 -26.93
CA ILE A 348 -1.25 23.37 -28.25
C ILE A 348 -2.25 24.53 -28.45
N ALA A 349 -3.43 24.43 -27.85
CA ALA A 349 -4.47 25.45 -27.93
C ALA A 349 -4.24 26.67 -27.00
N GLU A 350 -3.29 26.59 -26.06
CA GLU A 350 -2.98 27.70 -25.14
C GLU A 350 -2.35 28.89 -25.88
N PRO A 351 -2.85 30.13 -25.67
CA PRO A 351 -2.25 31.31 -26.26
C PRO A 351 -0.90 31.66 -25.62
N ASP A 352 -0.04 32.36 -26.37
CA ASP A 352 1.24 32.91 -25.90
C ASP A 352 2.21 31.89 -25.25
N LEU A 353 2.21 30.66 -25.77
CA LEU A 353 3.10 29.60 -25.31
C LEU A 353 4.52 29.77 -25.87
N ASP A 354 5.51 29.58 -25.00
CA ASP A 354 6.92 29.49 -25.40
C ASP A 354 7.17 28.37 -26.43
N ASN A 355 8.03 28.63 -27.41
CA ASN A 355 8.29 27.72 -28.53
C ASN A 355 8.74 26.33 -28.06
N ALA A 356 9.57 26.25 -27.02
CA ALA A 356 10.04 24.98 -26.48
C ALA A 356 8.90 24.12 -25.92
N ARG A 357 7.93 24.73 -25.23
CA ARG A 357 6.76 24.03 -24.68
C ARG A 357 5.79 23.61 -25.78
N LEU A 358 5.61 24.47 -26.79
CA LEU A 358 4.80 24.15 -27.96
C LEU A 358 5.40 22.96 -28.74
N ALA A 359 6.71 22.98 -28.96
CA ALA A 359 7.43 21.89 -29.64
C ALA A 359 7.32 20.57 -28.87
N ALA A 360 7.42 20.60 -27.53
CA ALA A 360 7.25 19.42 -26.70
C ALA A 360 5.81 18.86 -26.77
N ALA A 361 4.80 19.72 -26.78
CA ALA A 361 3.39 19.32 -26.94
C ALA A 361 3.17 18.65 -28.30
N VAL A 362 3.66 19.27 -29.37
CA VAL A 362 3.61 18.74 -30.74
C VAL A 362 4.35 17.40 -30.83
N ARG A 363 5.53 17.25 -30.21
CA ARG A 363 6.23 15.96 -30.18
C ARG A 363 5.36 14.87 -29.54
N ILE A 364 4.77 15.14 -28.36
CA ILE A 364 3.95 14.13 -27.68
C ILE A 364 2.73 13.77 -28.54
N ARG A 365 2.05 14.77 -29.11
CA ARG A 365 0.89 14.55 -29.98
C ARG A 365 1.23 13.78 -31.25
N ALA A 366 2.30 14.16 -31.95
CA ALA A 366 2.77 13.52 -33.17
C ALA A 366 3.25 12.09 -32.91
N ALA A 367 3.99 11.85 -31.82
CA ALA A 367 4.40 10.52 -31.40
C ALA A 367 3.19 9.62 -31.08
N SER A 368 2.16 10.15 -30.43
CA SER A 368 0.93 9.40 -30.13
C SER A 368 0.15 9.06 -31.39
N SER A 369 0.02 10.01 -32.33
CA SER A 369 -0.57 9.77 -33.66
C SER A 369 0.18 8.68 -34.42
N ALA A 370 1.51 8.75 -34.43
CA ALA A 370 2.37 7.77 -35.09
C ALA A 370 2.23 6.38 -34.47
N ALA A 371 2.15 6.28 -33.14
CA ALA A 371 1.90 5.02 -32.44
C ALA A 371 0.52 4.41 -32.77
N CYS A 372 -0.47 5.24 -33.12
CA CYS A 372 -1.77 4.82 -33.65
C CYS A 372 -1.78 4.54 -35.17
N GLY A 373 -0.63 4.59 -35.85
CA GLY A 373 -0.51 4.38 -37.30
C GLY A 373 -0.85 5.59 -38.17
N GLN A 374 -1.08 6.76 -37.58
CA GLN A 374 -1.44 8.00 -38.28
C GLN A 374 -0.20 8.85 -38.58
N LEU A 375 0.76 8.30 -39.32
CA LEU A 375 2.05 8.96 -39.61
C LEU A 375 1.90 10.27 -40.40
N ARG A 376 0.92 10.36 -41.30
CA ARG A 376 0.66 11.60 -42.05
C ARG A 376 0.17 12.73 -41.15
N ALA A 377 -0.79 12.46 -40.28
CA ALA A 377 -1.25 13.42 -39.29
C ALA A 377 -0.13 13.85 -38.32
N ALA A 378 0.78 12.94 -37.98
CA ALA A 378 1.98 13.27 -37.20
C ALA A 378 2.91 14.24 -37.96
N ALA A 379 3.10 14.05 -39.26
CA ALA A 379 3.89 14.95 -40.10
C ALA A 379 3.22 16.33 -40.27
N ASP A 380 1.91 16.36 -40.49
CA ASP A 380 1.13 17.60 -40.64
C ASP A 380 1.29 18.53 -39.42
N LEU A 381 1.39 17.96 -38.21
CA LEU A 381 1.67 18.72 -36.97
C LEU A 381 3.05 19.39 -36.98
N TYR A 382 4.08 18.70 -37.47
CA TYR A 382 5.42 19.28 -37.61
C TYR A 382 5.49 20.29 -38.76
N THR A 383 4.76 20.07 -39.85
CA THR A 383 4.60 21.07 -40.92
C THR A 383 3.92 22.33 -40.41
N TRP A 384 2.86 22.19 -39.60
CA TRP A 384 2.21 23.33 -38.94
C TRP A 384 3.14 24.05 -37.98
N LEU A 385 3.90 23.31 -37.15
CA LEU A 385 4.87 23.89 -36.21
C LEU A 385 5.97 24.68 -36.95
N GLY A 386 6.46 24.13 -38.06
CA GLY A 386 7.48 24.74 -38.89
C GLY A 386 8.89 24.72 -38.27
N PRO A 387 9.95 24.86 -39.09
CA PRO A 387 11.34 24.65 -38.66
C PRO A 387 11.80 25.67 -37.62
N GLY A 388 11.30 26.91 -37.67
CA GLY A 388 11.70 27.98 -36.76
C GLY A 388 11.26 27.80 -35.30
N ARG A 389 10.30 26.90 -35.03
CA ARG A 389 9.75 26.64 -33.68
C ARG A 389 10.04 25.23 -33.16
N THR A 390 10.71 24.39 -33.94
CA THR A 390 10.92 22.98 -33.59
C THR A 390 12.13 22.77 -32.66
N GLU A 391 13.11 23.68 -32.70
CA GLU A 391 14.26 23.74 -31.77
C GLU A 391 14.93 22.37 -31.48
N THR A 392 14.91 21.93 -30.22
CA THR A 392 15.51 20.68 -29.76
C THR A 392 14.75 19.43 -30.21
N GLU A 393 13.50 19.59 -30.62
CA GLU A 393 12.61 18.50 -31.08
C GLU A 393 12.78 18.18 -32.58
N SER A 394 13.69 18.88 -33.27
CA SER A 394 13.90 18.75 -34.73
C SER A 394 14.27 17.33 -35.20
N PRO A 395 15.09 16.55 -34.46
CA PRO A 395 15.34 15.16 -34.82
C PRO A 395 14.09 14.28 -34.89
N PHE A 396 13.07 14.57 -34.08
CA PHE A 396 11.81 13.82 -34.07
C PHE A 396 10.93 14.16 -35.26
N ALA A 397 10.93 15.44 -35.67
CA ALA A 397 10.31 15.87 -36.91
C ALA A 397 10.93 15.14 -38.11
N ALA A 398 12.26 15.07 -38.17
CA ALA A 398 12.98 14.36 -39.24
C ALA A 398 12.61 12.86 -39.31
N ILE A 399 12.55 12.17 -38.16
CA ILE A 399 12.12 10.76 -38.11
C ILE A 399 10.68 10.59 -38.63
N THR A 400 9.79 11.53 -38.30
CA THR A 400 8.38 11.51 -38.72
C THR A 400 8.24 11.75 -40.23
N PHE A 401 8.95 12.74 -40.79
CA PHE A 401 8.97 13.01 -42.23
C PHE A 401 9.55 11.85 -43.04
N LEU A 402 10.63 11.23 -42.57
CA LEU A 402 11.17 10.01 -43.18
C LEU A 402 10.15 8.86 -43.18
N GLY A 403 9.35 8.74 -42.11
CA GLY A 403 8.30 7.73 -41.99
C GLY A 403 7.20 7.83 -43.06
N ILE A 404 6.96 9.02 -43.61
CA ILE A 404 6.01 9.24 -44.73
C ILE A 404 6.70 9.36 -46.10
N GLY A 405 8.04 9.22 -46.15
CA GLY A 405 8.84 9.31 -47.37
C GLY A 405 9.18 10.73 -47.83
N ASN A 406 8.97 11.75 -46.99
CA ASN A 406 9.31 13.14 -47.31
C ASN A 406 10.76 13.44 -46.91
N VAL A 407 11.68 13.23 -47.85
CA VAL A 407 13.12 13.36 -47.62
C VAL A 407 13.55 14.82 -47.51
N ASP A 408 12.91 15.72 -48.26
CA ASP A 408 13.27 17.14 -48.30
C ASP A 408 12.99 17.82 -46.96
N ASP A 409 11.79 17.64 -46.41
CA ASP A 409 11.42 18.21 -45.10
C ASP A 409 12.21 17.55 -43.96
N ALA A 410 12.53 16.25 -44.08
CA ALA A 410 13.40 15.57 -43.12
C ALA A 410 14.82 16.14 -43.11
N ASN A 411 15.36 16.49 -44.28
CA ASN A 411 16.68 17.11 -44.41
C ASN A 411 16.67 18.53 -43.84
N ALA A 412 15.61 19.30 -44.12
CA ALA A 412 15.44 20.65 -43.57
C ALA A 412 15.37 20.63 -42.03
N ALA A 413 14.66 19.67 -41.44
CA ALA A 413 14.59 19.48 -39.99
C ALA A 413 15.97 19.13 -39.39
N LEU A 414 16.74 18.24 -40.04
CA LEU A 414 18.09 17.92 -39.56
C LEU A 414 19.05 19.11 -39.63
N ALA A 415 18.97 19.92 -40.70
CA ALA A 415 19.80 21.10 -40.88
C ALA A 415 19.46 22.22 -39.88
N GLY A 416 18.20 22.33 -39.46
CA GLY A 416 17.73 23.32 -38.47
C GLY A 416 17.99 22.95 -37.01
N HIS A 417 18.65 21.82 -36.73
CA HIS A 417 18.88 21.36 -35.36
C HIS A 417 19.88 22.25 -34.60
N THR A 418 19.42 22.89 -33.52
CA THR A 418 20.22 23.82 -32.70
C THR A 418 21.05 23.17 -31.59
N GLY A 419 21.21 21.83 -31.58
CA GLY A 419 22.32 21.17 -30.88
C GLY A 419 22.29 21.24 -29.35
N SER A 420 21.14 20.99 -28.71
CA SER A 420 21.15 20.79 -27.24
C SER A 420 22.11 19.64 -26.88
N PRO A 421 23.05 19.83 -25.93
CA PRO A 421 24.06 18.83 -25.60
C PRO A 421 23.52 17.65 -24.78
N SER A 422 22.20 17.57 -24.57
CA SER A 422 21.60 16.46 -23.82
C SER A 422 21.80 15.14 -24.57
N SER A 423 22.11 14.06 -23.84
CA SER A 423 22.35 12.76 -24.45
C SER A 423 21.11 12.21 -25.20
N SER A 424 19.89 12.57 -24.78
CA SER A 424 18.64 12.17 -25.46
C SER A 424 18.54 12.79 -26.84
N THR A 425 18.80 14.09 -26.95
CA THR A 425 18.75 14.83 -28.20
C THR A 425 19.84 14.39 -29.17
N VAL A 426 21.07 14.17 -28.67
CA VAL A 426 22.17 13.61 -29.48
C VAL A 426 21.82 12.20 -29.99
N GLY A 427 21.19 11.36 -29.15
CA GLY A 427 20.71 10.03 -29.55
C GLY A 427 19.66 10.09 -30.65
N ALA A 428 18.66 10.96 -30.50
CA ALA A 428 17.60 11.15 -31.50
C ALA A 428 18.15 11.71 -32.82
N ALA A 429 19.06 12.70 -32.77
CA ALA A 429 19.73 13.24 -33.95
C ALA A 429 20.59 12.19 -34.66
N THR A 430 21.35 11.38 -33.91
CA THR A 430 22.15 10.29 -34.48
C THR A 430 21.26 9.25 -35.16
N LEU A 431 20.12 8.91 -34.54
CA LEU A 431 19.15 7.97 -35.12
C LEU A 431 18.53 8.52 -36.41
N ALA A 432 18.08 9.77 -36.39
CA ALA A 432 17.50 10.44 -37.54
C ALA A 432 18.49 10.51 -38.73
N ASN A 433 19.76 10.84 -38.46
CA ASN A 433 20.83 10.81 -39.46
C ASN A 433 21.07 9.40 -40.01
N GLY A 434 21.06 8.37 -39.16
CA GLY A 434 21.19 6.98 -39.61
C GLY A 434 20.03 6.55 -40.53
N LEU A 435 18.80 6.95 -40.19
CA LEU A 435 17.63 6.69 -41.04
C LEU A 435 17.72 7.45 -42.37
N MET A 436 18.13 8.72 -42.35
CA MET A 436 18.36 9.49 -43.57
C MET A 436 19.39 8.80 -44.49
N GLN A 437 20.52 8.36 -43.94
CA GLN A 437 21.55 7.60 -44.67
C GLN A 437 21.03 6.29 -45.26
N SER A 438 20.03 5.66 -44.64
CA SER A 438 19.44 4.43 -45.17
C SER A 438 18.60 4.66 -46.43
N VAL A 439 18.09 5.87 -46.61
CA VAL A 439 17.27 6.26 -47.77
C VAL A 439 18.13 6.88 -48.87
N THR A 440 19.12 7.71 -48.51
CA THR A 440 19.91 8.50 -49.47
C THR A 440 21.30 7.95 -49.77
N GLY A 441 21.78 6.98 -48.98
CA GLY A 441 23.17 6.53 -48.98
C GLY A 441 23.35 5.02 -48.93
N SER A 442 24.50 4.59 -48.41
CA SER A 442 24.85 3.16 -48.35
C SER A 442 24.38 2.50 -47.04
N ALA A 443 23.79 1.30 -47.18
CA ALA A 443 23.28 0.51 -46.06
C ALA A 443 24.31 0.26 -44.92
N PRO A 444 25.60 -0.02 -45.19
CA PRO A 444 26.59 -0.23 -44.12
C PRO A 444 26.83 1.02 -43.26
N SER A 445 26.89 2.20 -43.88
CA SER A 445 27.07 3.47 -43.16
C SER A 445 25.86 3.80 -42.29
N ALA A 446 24.66 3.63 -42.84
CA ALA A 446 23.41 3.83 -42.13
C ALA A 446 23.30 2.93 -40.88
N LEU A 447 23.64 1.64 -41.03
CA LEU A 447 23.61 0.68 -39.92
C LEU A 447 24.65 0.97 -38.84
N ASN A 448 25.83 1.46 -39.20
CA ASN A 448 26.85 1.88 -38.24
C ASN A 448 26.35 3.07 -37.40
N THR A 449 25.82 4.10 -38.07
CA THR A 449 25.22 5.28 -37.42
C THR A 449 24.06 4.90 -36.49
N MET A 450 23.16 4.04 -36.96
CA MET A 450 22.05 3.51 -36.16
C MET A 450 22.52 2.67 -34.95
N SER A 451 23.57 1.85 -35.10
CA SER A 451 24.15 1.10 -33.98
C SER A 451 24.79 2.01 -32.92
N ARG A 452 25.38 3.14 -33.35
CA ARG A 452 25.88 4.18 -32.43
C ARG A 452 24.72 4.84 -31.68
N ALA A 453 23.61 5.14 -32.37
CA ALA A 453 22.41 5.68 -31.73
C ALA A 453 21.84 4.76 -30.64
N LEU A 454 21.83 3.44 -30.87
CA LEU A 454 21.40 2.46 -29.87
C LEU A 454 22.30 2.39 -28.63
N SER A 455 23.56 2.79 -28.77
CA SER A 455 24.57 2.79 -27.69
C SER A 455 24.55 4.07 -26.86
N LEU A 456 23.91 5.13 -27.35
CA LEU A 456 23.79 6.40 -26.64
C LEU A 456 22.71 6.35 -25.54
N PRO A 457 22.88 7.06 -24.41
CA PRO A 457 21.82 7.25 -23.41
C PRO A 457 20.61 7.90 -24.09
N GLY A 458 19.45 7.25 -24.00
CA GLY A 458 18.24 7.63 -24.75
C GLY A 458 17.86 6.62 -25.84
N GLY A 459 18.82 5.97 -26.51
CA GLY A 459 18.55 5.04 -27.62
C GLY A 459 17.83 3.73 -27.26
N SER A 460 17.54 3.43 -25.99
CA SER A 460 16.86 2.18 -25.60
C SER A 460 15.80 2.32 -24.50
N GLY A 461 15.35 3.54 -24.25
CA GLY A 461 14.31 3.84 -23.26
C GLY A 461 14.42 5.26 -22.74
N THR A 462 14.28 6.22 -23.65
CA THR A 462 14.17 7.66 -23.39
C THR A 462 13.20 7.97 -22.24
N SER A 463 13.47 9.06 -21.51
CA SER A 463 12.46 9.70 -20.65
C SER A 463 11.32 10.26 -21.50
N GLU A 464 11.68 10.77 -22.68
CA GLU A 464 10.79 11.35 -23.68
C GLU A 464 10.08 10.28 -24.52
N PHE A 465 8.76 10.43 -24.70
CA PHE A 465 7.95 9.62 -25.58
C PHE A 465 8.25 9.95 -27.06
N GLN A 466 8.53 8.92 -27.86
CA GLN A 466 8.86 9.02 -29.29
C GLN A 466 7.90 8.17 -30.15
N PRO A 467 7.73 8.47 -31.45
CA PRO A 467 6.86 7.72 -32.37
C PRO A 467 7.05 6.21 -32.36
N ASP A 468 8.31 5.76 -32.34
CA ASP A 468 8.68 4.37 -32.07
C ASP A 468 10.05 4.34 -31.36
N SER A 469 10.36 3.23 -30.72
CA SER A 469 11.64 3.02 -30.05
C SER A 469 12.76 2.84 -31.07
N ALA A 470 13.94 3.41 -30.81
CA ALA A 470 15.09 3.26 -31.69
C ALA A 470 15.42 1.79 -32.06
N PRO A 471 15.36 0.78 -31.15
CA PRO A 471 15.58 -0.62 -31.52
C PRO A 471 14.56 -1.16 -32.53
N ALA A 472 13.34 -0.63 -32.55
CA ALA A 472 12.30 -1.02 -33.49
C ALA A 472 12.56 -0.42 -34.88
N LEU A 473 12.90 0.87 -34.94
CA LEU A 473 13.29 1.54 -36.19
C LEU A 473 14.53 0.88 -36.81
N VAL A 474 15.54 0.56 -36.01
CA VAL A 474 16.72 -0.18 -36.49
C VAL A 474 16.36 -1.61 -36.93
N ALA A 475 15.47 -2.31 -36.22
CA ALA A 475 15.01 -3.62 -36.65
C ALA A 475 14.25 -3.54 -37.98
N LEU A 476 13.43 -2.51 -38.20
CA LEU A 476 12.73 -2.27 -39.45
C LEU A 476 13.71 -2.01 -40.60
N ALA A 477 14.71 -1.15 -40.39
CA ALA A 477 15.77 -0.90 -41.36
C ALA A 477 16.56 -2.19 -41.68
N LEU A 478 16.87 -3.02 -40.68
CA LEU A 478 17.54 -4.31 -40.87
C LEU A 478 16.67 -5.31 -41.64
N LEU A 479 15.35 -5.33 -41.42
CA LEU A 479 14.43 -6.16 -42.19
C LEU A 479 14.39 -5.73 -43.65
N HIS A 480 14.38 -4.42 -43.92
CA HIS A 480 14.40 -3.87 -45.27
C HIS A 480 15.70 -4.23 -46.03
N ASN A 481 16.82 -4.31 -45.32
CA ASN A 481 18.12 -4.70 -45.86
C ASN A 481 18.36 -6.23 -45.90
N GLY A 482 17.35 -7.06 -45.61
CA GLY A 482 17.47 -8.54 -45.63
C GLY A 482 18.24 -9.15 -44.44
N ALA A 483 18.58 -8.36 -43.41
CA ALA A 483 19.36 -8.79 -42.25
C ALA A 483 18.47 -9.35 -41.10
N HIS A 484 17.62 -10.34 -41.40
CA HIS A 484 16.57 -10.85 -40.51
C HIS A 484 17.08 -11.35 -39.14
N GLU A 485 18.25 -12.00 -39.09
CA GLU A 485 18.85 -12.49 -37.83
C GLU A 485 19.32 -11.37 -36.91
N ARG A 486 19.77 -10.25 -37.47
CA ARG A 486 20.14 -9.06 -36.69
C ARG A 486 18.89 -8.34 -36.19
N ALA A 487 17.87 -8.22 -37.04
CA ALA A 487 16.57 -7.67 -36.64
C ALA A 487 15.92 -8.46 -35.48
N ARG A 488 15.98 -9.80 -35.52
CA ARG A 488 15.48 -10.68 -34.44
C ARG A 488 16.18 -10.42 -33.10
N ARG A 489 17.49 -10.13 -33.11
CA ARG A 489 18.26 -9.80 -31.90
C ARG A 489 17.88 -8.43 -31.33
N CYS A 490 17.71 -7.41 -32.16
CA CYS A 490 17.23 -6.09 -31.72
C CYS A 490 15.84 -6.18 -31.05
N ARG A 491 14.91 -6.95 -31.64
CA ARG A 491 13.57 -7.17 -31.06
C ARG A 491 13.62 -7.90 -29.72
N ARG A 492 14.43 -8.97 -29.60
CA ARG A 492 14.61 -9.70 -28.32
C ARG A 492 15.28 -8.84 -27.25
N GLY A 493 16.19 -7.94 -27.64
CA GLY A 493 16.81 -6.96 -26.74
C GLY A 493 15.79 -5.99 -26.14
N ARG A 494 14.83 -5.53 -26.95
CA ARG A 494 13.68 -4.70 -26.51
C ARG A 494 12.82 -5.45 -25.48
N ASP A 495 12.42 -6.69 -25.77
CA ASP A 495 11.55 -7.48 -24.89
C ASP A 495 12.21 -7.80 -23.54
N ARG A 496 13.49 -8.18 -23.54
CA ARG A 496 14.24 -8.45 -22.30
C ARG A 496 14.38 -7.21 -21.43
N ARG A 497 14.60 -6.03 -22.02
CA ARG A 497 14.72 -4.77 -21.27
C ARG A 497 13.37 -4.26 -20.76
N ARG A 498 12.29 -4.46 -21.52
CA ARG A 498 10.91 -4.19 -21.08
C ARG A 498 10.55 -5.07 -19.87
N ARG A 499 10.87 -6.36 -19.91
CA ARG A 499 10.70 -7.28 -18.77
C ARG A 499 11.57 -6.91 -17.57
N ARG A 500 12.81 -6.44 -17.78
CA ARG A 500 13.70 -6.03 -16.68
C ARG A 500 13.23 -4.74 -15.97
N LYS A 501 12.69 -3.78 -16.74
CA LYS A 501 12.01 -2.61 -16.16
C LYS A 501 10.74 -3.02 -15.40
N GLN A 502 9.97 -3.99 -15.90
CA GLN A 502 8.79 -4.54 -15.18
C GLN A 502 9.14 -5.43 -13.98
N SER A 503 10.31 -6.08 -13.95
CA SER A 503 10.70 -6.93 -12.81
C SER A 503 11.30 -6.12 -11.65
N HIS A 504 11.94 -4.98 -11.91
CA HIS A 504 12.24 -4.02 -10.84
C HIS A 504 10.96 -3.37 -10.26
N VAL A 505 9.83 -3.42 -10.98
CA VAL A 505 8.51 -3.00 -10.49
C VAL A 505 7.88 -4.03 -9.54
N GLY A 506 8.28 -5.30 -9.58
CA GLY A 506 7.81 -6.33 -8.64
C GLY A 506 8.61 -6.42 -7.32
N ALA A 507 9.80 -5.81 -7.26
CA ALA A 507 10.70 -5.91 -6.12
C ALA A 507 10.73 -4.65 -5.22
N ALA A 508 10.09 -3.56 -5.64
CA ALA A 508 9.92 -2.35 -4.82
C ALA A 508 8.66 -2.47 -3.95
N SER A 509 8.67 -3.44 -3.04
CA SER A 509 7.87 -3.42 -1.82
C SER A 509 8.84 -3.81 -0.70
N PRO A 510 9.16 -2.91 0.25
CA PRO A 510 10.06 -3.28 1.33
C PRO A 510 9.27 -4.10 2.36
N SER A 511 9.04 -5.38 2.08
CA SER A 511 8.85 -6.34 3.16
C SER A 511 10.21 -6.51 3.82
N ARG A 512 10.40 -5.87 4.97
CA ARG A 512 11.51 -6.16 5.88
C ARG A 512 11.46 -7.65 6.24
N ARG A 513 12.21 -8.48 5.49
CA ARG A 513 12.73 -9.74 6.01
C ARG A 513 14.17 -9.47 6.43
N VAL A 514 14.34 -9.43 7.74
CA VAL A 514 15.63 -9.61 8.39
C VAL A 514 16.05 -11.05 8.10
N ASP A 515 16.88 -11.26 7.07
CA ASP A 515 17.70 -12.46 7.00
C ASP A 515 19.09 -12.09 7.50
N ARG A 516 19.39 -12.67 8.66
CA ARG A 516 20.74 -12.81 9.21
C ARG A 516 21.54 -13.68 8.25
N ASP A 517 22.70 -13.17 7.85
CA ASP A 517 23.94 -13.89 7.51
C ASP A 517 24.63 -13.22 6.31
N ASP A 518 25.40 -12.16 6.61
CA ASP A 518 26.39 -11.62 5.67
C ASP A 518 27.80 -11.74 6.30
N PRO A 519 28.73 -12.53 5.72
CA PRO A 519 30.00 -12.90 6.35
C PRO A 519 31.16 -11.90 6.14
N TRP A 520 30.88 -10.60 6.02
CA TRP A 520 31.91 -9.56 5.77
C TRP A 520 32.32 -8.73 6.99
N ALA A 521 31.96 -9.16 8.20
CA ALA A 521 32.27 -8.44 9.45
C ALA A 521 33.31 -9.14 10.37
N ARG A 522 34.26 -9.93 9.83
CA ARG A 522 35.29 -10.64 10.63
C ARG A 522 36.74 -10.33 10.25
N HIS A 523 37.05 -9.11 9.80
CA HIS A 523 38.46 -8.74 9.53
C HIS A 523 39.00 -7.45 10.16
N CYS A 524 38.29 -6.82 11.09
CA CYS A 524 38.77 -5.57 11.72
C CYS A 524 38.96 -5.58 13.25
N CYS A 525 38.83 -6.72 13.95
CA CYS A 525 39.13 -6.79 15.39
C CYS A 525 40.04 -7.97 15.74
N ARG A 526 41.34 -7.82 15.48
CA ARG A 526 42.40 -8.51 16.24
C ARG A 526 43.76 -7.88 15.93
N ARG A 527 44.19 -6.93 16.76
CA ARG A 527 45.58 -6.71 17.22
C ARG A 527 45.68 -5.35 17.93
N SER A 528 45.57 -5.37 19.24
CA SER A 528 46.14 -4.33 20.11
C SER A 528 46.37 -4.92 21.51
N THR A 529 47.57 -5.48 21.74
CA THR A 529 48.17 -5.55 23.08
C THR A 529 49.69 -5.46 22.97
N GLY A 530 50.24 -4.43 23.63
CA GLY A 530 51.67 -4.22 23.97
C GLY A 530 52.55 -3.77 22.81
N GLY A 531 53.30 -2.65 22.86
CA GLY A 531 53.80 -1.86 23.97
C GLY A 531 55.29 -1.57 23.71
N GLY A 532 55.71 -0.31 23.69
CA GLY A 532 57.13 0.09 23.71
C GLY A 532 57.60 1.01 22.57
N SER A 533 57.48 2.32 22.78
CA SER A 533 58.43 3.33 22.30
C SER A 533 59.75 3.22 23.10
N PRO A 534 60.93 3.79 22.71
CA PRO A 534 61.06 5.08 22.02
C PRO A 534 62.26 5.37 21.07
N ARG A 535 62.04 6.41 20.27
CA ARG A 535 62.94 7.49 19.77
C ARG A 535 63.94 7.28 18.60
N PRO A 536 64.13 8.32 17.75
CA PRO A 536 65.01 8.39 16.56
C PRO A 536 66.34 9.12 16.92
N PRO A 537 67.22 9.66 16.02
CA PRO A 537 67.28 9.78 14.55
C PRO A 537 68.70 9.37 14.02
N PRO A 538 69.34 9.90 12.94
CA PRO A 538 69.17 11.16 12.18
C PRO A 538 68.15 11.13 11.03
#